data_AF-A0A7C5JP66-F1
#
_entry.id   AF-A0A7C5JP66-F1
#
_cell.length_a   1.000
_cell.length_b   1.000
_cell.length_c   1.000
_cell.angle_alpha   90.00
_cell.angle_beta   90.00
_cell.angle_gamma   90.00
#
_symmetry.space_group_name_H-M   'P 1'
#
loop_
_entity.id
_entity.type
_entity.pdbx_description
1 polymer ?
#
loop_
_entity_poly.entity_id
_entity_poly.type
_entity_poly.pdbx_seq_one_letter_code
_entity_poly.pdbx_strand_id
1 'polypeptide(L)'
;MRNSLTFGLVLCFCAVSAMQGQTRTCTLTHHGNWDAKELLRLPVRMSKVYDGTKLLVKADGREVPYQVEVLSGTLRAVSSGYIWVYASLKAGSSITYTVTTGAKPKKFRPKVVSRKQGDVWMLNNGLVSIGVGTGGDSHGPVAWIRPAGLVQRGSSRRITDLKARKITVSISDTGPLFRKVRVREQFDPDSEGKIRFADCSVTLVPDVNHVLIEENHRMNPGDCWQFNASADWTPKKALTCGWYSAKGRFGISLPNTKMRSLQLKPNTRLGGTAAFLQPSWTKNPDVSWFFGAADDSSVLGSLAIRAGKWDRPVENRIECRISTSPDVTLSMPTHRGRRQWLLVCGPIEIAQRDHLSDVVFQTAVAPLDKLQNEYVLAWPGMEPGELFTPHYYEDSRVNPAGPQLRIGNGFIRQALSGQLKGGRRVLSGFQVYLDPDFMPWYGNHCPPPKPYLATMMLRIPISQCAALKKHPKFKTFTAMAASAFRRDLYHS
;
A
#
# COMPACT_ATOMS: atom_id res chain seq x y z
N MET A 1 60.66 36.87 44.29
CA MET A 1 59.55 37.85 44.20
C MET A 1 58.50 37.28 43.26
N ARG A 2 57.28 37.07 43.75
CA ARG A 2 56.21 36.33 43.07
C ARG A 2 55.50 37.24 42.04
N ASN A 3 55.50 36.84 40.78
CA ASN A 3 54.67 37.44 39.73
C ASN A 3 53.36 36.63 39.62
N SER A 4 52.24 37.28 39.91
CA SER A 4 50.89 36.73 39.76
C SER A 4 50.45 36.84 38.29
N LEU A 5 50.20 35.70 37.66
CA LEU A 5 49.58 35.56 36.34
C LEU A 5 48.05 35.54 36.48
N THR A 6 47.39 36.58 35.99
CA THR A 6 45.93 36.71 35.95
C THR A 6 45.38 35.93 34.76
N PHE A 7 44.69 34.82 35.00
CA PHE A 7 43.93 34.09 33.97
C PHE A 7 42.62 34.82 33.67
N GLY A 8 42.49 35.37 32.45
CA GLY A 8 41.25 35.94 31.94
C GLY A 8 40.30 34.84 31.45
N LEU A 9 39.19 34.67 32.16
CA LEU A 9 38.10 33.76 31.81
C LEU A 9 37.24 34.40 30.70
N VAL A 10 37.40 33.97 29.44
CA VAL A 10 36.54 34.37 28.33
C VAL A 10 35.23 33.58 28.41
N LEU A 11 34.20 34.21 28.99
CA LEU A 11 32.82 33.73 28.99
C LEU A 11 32.24 33.88 27.57
N CYS A 12 32.31 32.78 26.81
CA CYS A 12 31.62 32.66 25.52
C CYS A 12 30.10 32.60 25.79
N PHE A 13 29.41 33.73 25.68
CA PHE A 13 27.96 33.76 25.57
C PHE A 13 27.56 33.14 24.22
N CYS A 14 27.28 31.84 24.21
CA CYS A 14 26.51 31.21 23.14
C CYS A 14 25.13 31.88 23.13
N ALA A 15 24.97 32.89 22.27
CA ALA A 15 23.69 33.49 21.97
C ALA A 15 22.73 32.38 21.52
N VAL A 16 21.79 32.02 22.38
CA VAL A 16 20.64 31.19 22.05
C VAL A 16 19.83 31.99 21.03
N SER A 17 20.19 31.86 19.76
CA SER A 17 19.38 32.37 18.66
C SER A 17 18.03 31.68 18.80
N ALA A 18 17.03 32.43 19.25
CA ALA A 18 15.65 31.97 19.30
C ALA A 18 15.33 31.39 17.92
N MET A 19 15.15 30.07 17.87
CA MET A 19 14.85 29.37 16.62
C MET A 19 13.54 29.92 16.08
N GLN A 20 13.63 30.87 15.15
CA GLN A 20 12.46 31.34 14.42
C GLN A 20 11.82 30.12 13.74
N GLY A 21 10.54 29.88 14.06
CA GLY A 21 9.78 28.77 13.51
C GLY A 21 9.77 28.81 11.98
N GLN A 22 10.10 27.69 11.33
CA GLN A 22 10.01 27.56 9.88
C GLN A 22 8.55 27.30 9.52
N THR A 23 7.98 28.11 8.62
CA THR A 23 6.66 27.85 8.04
C THR A 23 6.80 27.40 6.59
N ARG A 24 6.07 26.34 6.23
CA ARG A 24 5.97 25.81 4.86
C ARG A 24 4.51 25.69 4.47
N THR A 25 4.22 25.90 3.19
CA THR A 25 2.89 25.79 2.63
C THR A 25 2.91 24.79 1.48
N CYS A 26 1.87 23.97 1.36
CA CYS A 26 1.62 23.15 0.19
C CYS A 26 0.11 23.11 -0.11
N THR A 27 -0.24 23.08 -1.38
CA THR A 27 -1.63 22.92 -1.82
C THR A 27 -1.77 21.54 -2.45
N LEU A 28 -2.75 20.79 -1.98
CA LEU A 28 -3.10 19.49 -2.53
C LEU A 28 -4.36 19.63 -3.35
N THR A 29 -4.36 19.04 -4.54
CA THR A 29 -5.50 19.06 -5.45
C THR A 29 -5.97 17.64 -5.72
N HIS A 30 -7.22 17.33 -5.41
CA HIS A 30 -7.81 16.05 -5.74
C HIS A 30 -8.16 16.02 -7.23
N HIS A 31 -7.38 15.30 -8.02
CA HIS A 31 -7.58 15.22 -9.48
C HIS A 31 -8.51 14.09 -9.94
N GLY A 32 -9.12 13.38 -8.99
CA GLY A 32 -10.02 12.27 -9.26
C GLY A 32 -11.46 12.75 -9.43
N ASN A 33 -12.30 11.84 -9.91
CA ASN A 33 -13.75 12.01 -10.04
C ASN A 33 -14.54 11.35 -8.89
N TRP A 34 -13.87 11.00 -7.81
CA TRP A 34 -14.47 10.44 -6.59
C TRP A 34 -14.23 11.38 -5.41
N ASP A 35 -14.97 11.19 -4.33
CA ASP A 35 -14.66 11.84 -3.05
C ASP A 35 -13.68 10.96 -2.28
N ALA A 36 -12.65 11.58 -1.69
CA ALA A 36 -11.60 10.88 -0.98
C ALA A 36 -11.61 11.21 0.51
N LYS A 37 -11.47 10.16 1.33
CA LYS A 37 -11.31 10.26 2.77
C LYS A 37 -10.18 9.34 3.21
N GLU A 38 -8.96 9.86 3.21
CA GLU A 38 -7.76 9.03 3.32
C GLU A 38 -6.63 9.69 4.12
N LEU A 39 -5.69 8.85 4.54
CA LEU A 39 -4.45 9.26 5.18
C LEU A 39 -3.43 9.67 4.10
N LEU A 40 -2.85 10.87 4.23
CA LEU A 40 -1.98 11.44 3.21
C LEU A 40 -0.72 12.08 3.80
N ARG A 41 0.43 11.89 3.13
CA ARG A 41 1.68 12.58 3.43
C ARG A 41 1.69 13.95 2.79
N LEU A 42 1.90 14.97 3.60
CA LEU A 42 2.14 16.32 3.11
C LEU A 42 3.50 16.37 2.39
N PRO A 43 3.58 16.90 1.16
CA PRO A 43 4.82 17.04 0.39
C PRO A 43 5.67 18.22 0.90
N VAL A 44 5.84 18.30 2.22
CA VAL A 44 6.59 19.37 2.90
C VAL A 44 7.95 18.83 3.32
N ARG A 45 9.01 19.49 2.84
CA ARG A 45 10.39 19.21 3.28
C ARG A 45 10.87 20.28 4.24
N MET A 46 11.16 19.89 5.47
CA MET A 46 11.82 20.76 6.45
C MET A 46 13.31 20.82 6.13
N SER A 47 13.91 22.02 6.22
CA SER A 47 15.32 22.23 5.85
C SER A 47 16.27 22.06 7.03
N LYS A 48 15.77 21.85 8.24
CA LYS A 48 16.52 21.67 9.47
C LYS A 48 15.90 20.54 10.28
N VAL A 49 16.67 19.95 11.19
CA VAL A 49 16.16 19.06 12.23
C VAL A 49 15.07 19.79 13.02
N TYR A 50 13.93 19.16 13.25
CA TYR A 50 12.78 19.78 13.90
C TYR A 50 12.18 18.88 15.00
N ASP A 51 11.52 19.50 15.96
CA ASP A 51 10.74 18.79 16.99
C ASP A 51 9.34 18.48 16.42
N GLY A 52 9.08 17.21 16.09
CA GLY A 52 7.81 16.73 15.57
C GLY A 52 6.64 16.88 16.56
N THR A 53 6.93 17.07 17.86
CA THR A 53 5.91 17.37 18.87
C THR A 53 5.50 18.85 18.90
N LYS A 54 6.23 19.71 18.17
CA LYS A 54 6.03 21.17 18.11
C LYS A 54 5.74 21.65 16.69
N LEU A 55 4.86 20.95 15.98
CA LEU A 55 4.36 21.39 14.67
C LEU A 55 2.95 21.93 14.81
N LEU A 56 2.68 23.10 14.24
CA LEU A 56 1.32 23.58 14.00
C LEU A 56 0.96 23.29 12.55
N VAL A 57 0.00 22.41 12.34
CA VAL A 57 -0.51 22.07 11.00
C VAL A 57 -1.90 22.65 10.83
N LYS A 58 -2.08 23.51 9.82
CA LYS A 58 -3.40 24.07 9.46
C LYS A 58 -3.79 23.64 8.07
N ALA A 59 -5.07 23.37 7.86
CA ALA A 59 -5.70 23.19 6.55
C ALA A 59 -6.66 24.36 6.34
N ASP A 60 -6.45 25.16 5.30
CA ASP A 60 -7.19 26.39 5.00
C ASP A 60 -7.36 27.31 6.24
N GLY A 61 -6.26 27.50 6.97
CA GLY A 61 -6.21 28.34 8.17
C GLY A 61 -6.71 27.70 9.45
N ARG A 62 -7.39 26.55 9.38
CA ARG A 62 -7.87 25.80 10.56
C ARG A 62 -6.86 24.74 11.00
N GLU A 63 -6.53 24.73 12.29
CA GLU A 63 -5.66 23.68 12.84
C GLU A 63 -6.30 22.28 12.75
N VAL A 64 -5.51 21.30 12.31
CA VAL A 64 -5.94 19.91 12.07
C VAL A 64 -5.04 18.90 12.80
N PRO A 65 -5.55 17.70 13.12
CA PRO A 65 -4.72 16.64 13.66
C PRO A 65 -3.66 16.21 12.64
N TYR A 66 -2.42 16.02 13.11
CA TYR A 66 -1.29 15.56 12.31
C TYR A 66 -0.50 14.47 13.06
N GLN A 67 0.22 13.63 12.32
CA GLN A 67 1.12 12.63 12.88
C GLN A 67 2.46 12.64 12.15
N VAL A 68 3.57 12.53 12.88
CA VAL A 68 4.91 12.44 12.26
C VAL A 68 5.38 10.99 12.28
N GLU A 69 5.66 10.45 11.10
CA GLU A 69 6.39 9.19 10.96
C GLU A 69 7.88 9.51 10.82
N VAL A 70 8.65 9.14 11.83
CA VAL A 70 10.09 9.40 11.87
C VAL A 70 10.81 8.33 11.04
N LEU A 71 11.50 8.75 9.99
CA LEU A 71 12.35 7.88 9.18
C LEU A 71 13.79 7.85 9.71
N SER A 72 14.25 8.98 10.27
CA SER A 72 15.56 9.10 10.93
C SER A 72 15.53 10.16 12.03
N GLY A 73 16.26 9.89 13.12
CA GLY A 73 16.31 10.71 14.33
C GLY A 73 15.30 10.25 15.39
N THR A 74 14.77 11.20 16.16
CA THR A 74 13.73 10.94 17.17
C THR A 74 12.55 11.88 16.95
N LEU A 75 11.41 11.65 17.59
CA LEU A 75 10.27 12.56 17.47
C LEU A 75 10.59 13.99 17.91
N ARG A 76 11.53 14.19 18.84
CA ARG A 76 11.97 15.52 19.31
C ARG A 76 13.10 16.13 18.45
N ALA A 77 13.70 15.33 17.57
CA ALA A 77 14.79 15.73 16.70
C ALA A 77 14.69 14.92 15.40
N VAL A 78 13.69 15.27 14.57
CA VAL A 78 13.40 14.58 13.32
C VAL A 78 14.35 15.08 12.25
N SER A 79 15.25 14.21 11.79
CA SER A 79 16.18 14.50 10.69
C SER A 79 15.51 14.23 9.34
N SER A 80 14.71 13.17 9.26
CA SER A 80 13.85 12.89 8.12
C SER A 80 12.57 12.20 8.61
N GLY A 81 11.44 12.54 7.99
CA GLY A 81 10.14 12.04 8.39
C GLY A 81 9.05 12.45 7.42
N TYR A 82 7.90 11.79 7.53
CA TYR A 82 6.67 12.18 6.86
C TYR A 82 5.72 12.84 7.84
N ILE A 83 5.07 13.91 7.39
CA ILE A 83 3.98 14.56 8.12
C ILE A 83 2.68 14.07 7.50
N TRP A 84 1.91 13.32 8.28
CA TRP A 84 0.64 12.74 7.87
C TRP A 84 -0.52 13.62 8.33
N VAL A 85 -1.52 13.74 7.47
CA VAL A 85 -2.83 14.31 7.75
C VAL A 85 -3.91 13.32 7.31
N TYR A 86 -5.11 13.45 7.87
CA TYR A 86 -6.27 12.71 7.39
C TYR A 86 -7.19 13.68 6.65
N ALA A 87 -7.21 13.58 5.33
CA ALA A 87 -7.88 14.53 4.44
C ALA A 87 -9.26 14.00 4.03
N SER A 88 -10.21 14.91 3.88
CA SER A 88 -11.52 14.66 3.29
C SER A 88 -11.69 15.66 2.16
N LEU A 89 -11.60 15.20 0.92
CA LEU A 89 -11.59 16.04 -0.28
C LEU A 89 -12.67 15.59 -1.24
N LYS A 90 -13.42 16.55 -1.78
CA LYS A 90 -14.34 16.29 -2.88
C LYS A 90 -13.58 16.12 -4.19
N ALA A 91 -14.16 15.41 -5.14
CA ALA A 91 -13.66 15.36 -6.51
C ALA A 91 -13.33 16.77 -7.04
N GLY A 92 -12.15 16.93 -7.65
CA GLY A 92 -11.69 18.21 -8.22
C GLY A 92 -11.31 19.31 -7.21
N SER A 93 -11.52 19.12 -5.91
CA SER A 93 -11.27 20.15 -4.89
C SER A 93 -9.80 20.27 -4.52
N SER A 94 -9.43 21.42 -3.95
CA SER A 94 -8.09 21.66 -3.41
C SER A 94 -8.14 22.10 -1.95
N ILE A 95 -7.06 21.82 -1.22
CA ILE A 95 -6.88 22.24 0.17
C ILE A 95 -5.44 22.72 0.36
N THR A 96 -5.26 23.82 1.11
CA THR A 96 -3.93 24.36 1.39
C THR A 96 -3.54 24.05 2.82
N TYR A 97 -2.41 23.36 2.97
CA TYR A 97 -1.81 23.08 4.26
C TYR A 97 -0.67 24.04 4.57
N THR A 98 -0.63 24.55 5.79
CA THR A 98 0.54 25.23 6.36
C THR A 98 1.09 24.42 7.52
N VAL A 99 2.41 24.30 7.58
CA VAL A 99 3.15 23.61 8.64
C VAL A 99 4.16 24.57 9.23
N THR A 100 4.03 24.88 10.52
CA THR A 100 4.92 25.77 11.26
C THR A 100 5.65 25.01 12.37
N THR A 101 6.99 25.06 12.40
CA THR A 101 7.80 24.45 13.46
C THR A 101 7.92 25.35 14.69
N GLY A 102 8.23 24.76 15.85
CA GLY A 102 8.43 25.49 17.11
C GLY A 102 7.13 26.00 17.75
N ALA A 103 5.98 25.59 17.24
CA ALA A 103 4.67 26.00 17.73
C ALA A 103 4.14 25.06 18.82
N LYS A 104 3.12 25.49 19.56
CA LYS A 104 2.38 24.68 20.53
C LYS A 104 1.06 24.19 19.91
N PRO A 105 1.01 22.97 19.33
CA PRO A 105 -0.22 22.45 18.75
C PRO A 105 -1.30 22.16 19.80
N LYS A 106 -2.56 22.23 19.39
CA LYS A 106 -3.69 21.65 20.08
C LYS A 106 -3.51 20.14 20.19
N LYS A 107 -3.95 19.59 21.33
CA LYS A 107 -4.04 18.15 21.51
C LYS A 107 -5.31 17.64 20.84
N PHE A 108 -5.18 16.64 19.99
CA PHE A 108 -6.30 15.96 19.36
C PHE A 108 -6.48 14.57 19.96
N ARG A 109 -7.73 14.12 20.12
CA ARG A 109 -8.02 12.76 20.54
C ARG A 109 -7.56 11.77 19.45
N PRO A 110 -6.89 10.66 19.82
CA PRO A 110 -6.57 9.62 18.86
C PRO A 110 -7.82 9.05 18.20
N LYS A 111 -7.81 9.00 16.86
CA LYS A 111 -8.84 8.32 16.05
C LYS A 111 -8.64 6.80 16.03
N VAL A 112 -7.41 6.35 16.27
CA VAL A 112 -7.07 4.94 16.44
C VAL A 112 -6.40 4.77 17.79
N VAL A 113 -6.96 3.92 18.64
CA VAL A 113 -6.47 3.62 19.97
C VAL A 113 -5.60 2.36 19.92
N SER A 114 -4.51 2.35 20.68
CA SER A 114 -3.66 1.17 20.85
C SER A 114 -3.56 0.79 22.33
N ARG A 115 -3.54 -0.51 22.63
CA ARG A 115 -3.35 -1.03 23.99
C ARG A 115 -2.58 -2.35 23.95
N LYS A 116 -1.61 -2.52 24.84
CA LYS A 116 -0.94 -3.81 25.06
C LYS A 116 -1.83 -4.73 25.90
N GLN A 117 -1.97 -5.98 25.47
CA GLN A 117 -2.73 -7.03 26.13
C GLN A 117 -1.88 -8.31 26.09
N GLY A 118 -1.14 -8.59 27.16
CA GLY A 118 -0.18 -9.70 27.18
C GLY A 118 0.92 -9.52 26.12
N ASP A 119 1.04 -10.51 25.25
CA ASP A 119 1.94 -10.57 24.10
C ASP A 119 1.36 -9.97 22.81
N VAL A 120 0.16 -9.37 22.88
CA VAL A 120 -0.52 -8.75 21.75
C VAL A 120 -0.61 -7.23 21.91
N TRP A 121 -0.44 -6.49 20.82
CA TRP A 121 -0.85 -5.09 20.72
C TRP A 121 -2.16 -4.97 19.98
N MET A 122 -3.22 -4.57 20.68
CA MET A 122 -4.51 -4.28 20.09
C MET A 122 -4.51 -2.88 19.48
N LEU A 123 -4.95 -2.76 18.23
CA LEU A 123 -5.29 -1.51 17.55
C LEU A 123 -6.80 -1.44 17.32
N ASN A 124 -7.45 -0.29 17.53
CA ASN A 124 -8.90 -0.13 17.36
C ASN A 124 -9.26 1.24 16.77
N ASN A 125 -10.01 1.27 15.67
CA ASN A 125 -10.50 2.49 15.01
C ASN A 125 -12.02 2.73 15.18
N GLY A 126 -12.69 1.93 16.01
CA GLY A 126 -14.14 1.97 16.22
C GLY A 126 -14.93 1.03 15.30
N LEU A 127 -14.39 0.67 14.14
CA LEU A 127 -14.99 -0.28 13.19
C LEU A 127 -14.34 -1.66 13.23
N VAL A 128 -13.03 -1.69 13.49
CA VAL A 128 -12.20 -2.89 13.56
C VAL A 128 -11.27 -2.78 14.75
N SER A 129 -11.17 -3.86 15.52
CA SER A 129 -10.06 -4.10 16.44
C SER A 129 -9.18 -5.22 15.90
N ILE A 130 -7.87 -5.07 15.94
CA ILE A 130 -6.92 -6.10 15.50
C ILE A 130 -5.83 -6.30 16.55
N GLY A 131 -5.52 -7.57 16.84
CA GLY A 131 -4.40 -7.97 17.68
C GLY A 131 -3.16 -8.25 16.85
N VAL A 132 -2.08 -7.53 17.10
CA VAL A 132 -0.76 -7.77 16.50
C VAL A 132 0.08 -8.59 17.48
N GLY A 133 0.49 -9.79 17.09
CA GLY A 133 1.35 -10.65 17.92
C GLY A 133 2.75 -10.05 18.06
N THR A 134 3.27 -9.93 19.28
CA THR A 134 4.54 -9.24 19.56
C THR A 134 5.57 -10.08 20.31
N GLY A 135 5.31 -11.36 20.53
CA GLY A 135 6.26 -12.32 21.07
C GLY A 135 5.82 -13.76 20.88
N GLY A 136 6.79 -14.68 20.96
CA GLY A 136 6.58 -16.14 20.95
C GLY A 136 6.41 -16.77 19.56
N ASP A 137 6.72 -18.06 19.46
CA ASP A 137 6.54 -18.86 18.23
C ASP A 137 5.05 -19.20 17.96
N SER A 138 4.13 -18.81 18.86
CA SER A 138 2.72 -19.24 18.85
C SER A 138 1.85 -18.51 17.81
N HIS A 139 2.17 -17.26 17.47
CA HIS A 139 1.32 -16.42 16.62
C HIS A 139 2.03 -15.96 15.35
N GLY A 140 1.26 -15.87 14.26
CA GLY A 140 1.67 -15.05 13.13
C GLY A 140 1.55 -13.55 13.46
N PRO A 141 1.89 -12.66 12.51
CA PRO A 141 1.89 -11.21 12.76
C PRO A 141 0.53 -10.64 13.17
N VAL A 142 -0.58 -11.25 12.72
CA VAL A 142 -1.94 -10.88 13.11
C VAL A 142 -2.52 -11.97 13.99
N ALA A 143 -2.52 -11.77 15.31
CA ALA A 143 -3.01 -12.76 16.26
C ALA A 143 -4.51 -13.02 16.09
N TRP A 144 -5.30 -11.96 15.88
CA TRP A 144 -6.76 -12.03 15.71
C TRP A 144 -7.31 -10.71 15.16
N ILE A 145 -8.57 -10.71 14.71
CA ILE A 145 -9.30 -9.51 14.29
C ILE A 145 -10.74 -9.54 14.78
N ARG A 146 -11.33 -8.38 15.05
CA ARG A 146 -12.68 -8.27 15.59
C ARG A 146 -13.40 -7.08 14.93
N PRO A 147 -14.43 -7.34 14.11
CA PRO A 147 -15.32 -6.27 13.65
C PRO A 147 -16.10 -5.66 14.82
N ALA A 148 -16.51 -4.39 14.67
CA ALA A 148 -17.34 -3.72 15.67
C ALA A 148 -18.63 -4.49 15.94
N GLY A 149 -18.99 -4.63 17.23
CA GLY A 149 -20.19 -5.34 17.67
C GLY A 149 -20.14 -6.87 17.54
N LEU A 150 -19.04 -7.44 17.05
CA LEU A 150 -18.90 -8.89 16.87
C LEU A 150 -17.83 -9.46 17.81
N VAL A 151 -17.87 -10.79 17.97
CA VAL A 151 -16.84 -11.55 18.68
C VAL A 151 -15.51 -11.50 17.92
N GLN A 152 -14.42 -11.77 18.64
CA GLN A 152 -13.11 -11.98 18.02
C GLN A 152 -13.21 -13.09 16.98
N ARG A 153 -12.50 -12.91 15.87
CA ARG A 153 -12.42 -13.85 14.77
C ARG A 153 -10.99 -14.00 14.30
N GLY A 154 -10.75 -15.19 13.80
CA GLY A 154 -9.51 -15.56 13.17
C GLY A 154 -8.36 -15.68 14.15
N SER A 155 -7.43 -16.56 13.79
CA SER A 155 -6.23 -16.80 14.56
C SER A 155 -5.07 -17.04 13.61
N SER A 156 -3.86 -16.64 14.01
CA SER A 156 -2.67 -17.00 13.25
C SER A 156 -1.69 -17.83 14.03
N ARG A 157 -0.88 -18.56 13.26
CA ARG A 157 0.28 -19.31 13.73
C ARG A 157 1.42 -19.24 12.73
N ARG A 158 2.65 -19.39 13.22
CA ARG A 158 3.84 -19.61 12.39
C ARG A 158 3.95 -21.09 12.03
N ILE A 159 4.41 -21.36 10.82
CA ILE A 159 4.76 -22.70 10.34
C ILE A 159 6.23 -22.62 9.93
N THR A 160 7.10 -22.92 10.88
CA THR A 160 8.56 -22.94 10.70
C THR A 160 9.20 -23.72 11.84
N ASP A 161 10.32 -24.38 11.55
CA ASP A 161 11.16 -25.01 12.58
C ASP A 161 12.22 -24.03 13.13
N LEU A 162 12.29 -22.82 12.58
CA LEU A 162 13.23 -21.78 13.01
C LEU A 162 12.75 -21.14 14.32
N LYS A 163 13.66 -21.01 15.28
CA LYS A 163 13.42 -20.26 16.52
C LYS A 163 13.92 -18.84 16.39
N ALA A 164 13.09 -17.86 16.74
CA ALA A 164 13.50 -16.47 16.69
C ALA A 164 14.60 -16.17 17.73
N ARG A 165 15.77 -15.71 17.28
CA ARG A 165 16.85 -15.23 18.17
C ARG A 165 16.53 -13.89 18.78
N LYS A 166 15.84 -13.04 18.01
CA LYS A 166 15.52 -11.66 18.41
C LYS A 166 14.19 -11.25 17.81
N ILE A 167 13.31 -10.74 18.66
CA ILE A 167 12.07 -10.09 18.27
C ILE A 167 12.17 -8.62 18.63
N THR A 168 12.00 -7.74 17.64
CA THR A 168 11.98 -6.29 17.82
C THR A 168 10.60 -5.78 17.48
N VAL A 169 9.97 -5.10 18.42
CA VAL A 169 8.65 -4.52 18.28
C VAL A 169 8.80 -3.01 18.32
N SER A 170 8.32 -2.32 17.30
CA SER A 170 8.24 -0.86 17.29
C SER A 170 6.82 -0.40 17.00
N ILE A 171 6.41 0.68 17.64
CA ILE A 171 5.06 1.20 17.55
C ILE A 171 5.15 2.66 17.18
N SER A 172 4.44 3.03 16.12
CA SER A 172 4.13 4.43 15.83
C SER A 172 2.84 4.78 16.57
N ASP A 173 2.96 5.08 17.87
CA ASP A 173 1.86 5.46 18.76
C ASP A 173 1.75 6.97 18.99
N THR A 174 2.67 7.74 18.40
CA THR A 174 2.96 9.12 18.78
C THR A 174 1.99 10.18 18.24
N GLY A 175 0.98 9.79 17.43
CA GLY A 175 0.06 10.75 16.81
C GLY A 175 -1.42 10.43 17.00
N PRO A 176 -2.33 11.31 16.57
CA PRO A 176 -3.76 11.14 16.70
C PRO A 176 -4.43 10.44 15.50
N LEU A 177 -3.69 10.11 14.44
CA LEU A 177 -4.30 9.72 13.16
C LEU A 177 -4.38 8.21 12.95
N PHE A 178 -3.28 7.49 13.06
CA PHE A 178 -3.22 6.07 12.77
C PHE A 178 -2.33 5.35 13.79
N ARG A 179 -2.41 4.03 13.84
CA ARG A 179 -1.48 3.20 14.61
C ARG A 179 -0.81 2.20 13.70
N LYS A 180 0.50 2.06 13.86
CA LYS A 180 1.32 1.09 13.15
C LYS A 180 2.15 0.32 14.17
N VAL A 181 2.04 -1.01 14.16
CA VAL A 181 2.91 -1.90 14.93
C VAL A 181 3.78 -2.63 13.92
N ARG A 182 5.09 -2.59 14.11
CA ARG A 182 6.06 -3.32 13.32
C ARG A 182 6.72 -4.37 14.19
N VAL A 183 6.72 -5.59 13.70
CA VAL A 183 7.32 -6.75 14.35
C VAL A 183 8.38 -7.28 13.43
N ARG A 184 9.62 -7.31 13.91
CA ARG A 184 10.76 -7.88 13.20
C ARG A 184 11.35 -9.02 13.98
N GLU A 185 11.35 -10.19 13.37
CA GLU A 185 11.96 -11.41 13.88
C GLU A 185 13.26 -11.66 13.11
N GLN A 186 14.33 -12.00 13.84
CA GLN A 186 15.60 -12.44 13.29
C GLN A 186 15.88 -13.87 13.75
N PHE A 187 16.34 -14.69 12.82
CA PHE A 187 16.61 -16.10 13.02
C PHE A 187 18.07 -16.43 12.68
N ASP A 188 18.45 -17.68 12.92
CA ASP A 188 19.75 -18.23 12.54
C ASP A 188 20.03 -18.03 11.04
N PRO A 189 21.27 -17.68 10.67
CA PRO A 189 21.67 -17.59 9.27
C PRO A 189 21.46 -18.90 8.51
N ASP A 190 21.27 -18.80 7.20
CA ASP A 190 21.29 -19.97 6.30
C ASP A 190 22.71 -20.54 6.13
N SER A 191 22.83 -21.63 5.37
CA SER A 191 24.12 -22.27 5.07
C SER A 191 25.09 -21.35 4.30
N GLU A 192 24.60 -20.25 3.72
CA GLU A 192 25.40 -19.22 3.05
C GLU A 192 25.75 -18.06 4.00
N GLY A 193 25.43 -18.18 5.29
CA GLY A 193 25.66 -17.14 6.29
C GLY A 193 24.71 -15.95 6.18
N LYS A 194 23.65 -16.02 5.37
CA LYS A 194 22.71 -14.91 5.19
C LYS A 194 21.62 -14.97 6.27
N ILE A 195 21.43 -13.85 6.96
CA ILE A 195 20.47 -13.74 8.07
C ILE A 195 19.05 -13.97 7.55
N ARG A 196 18.33 -14.88 8.21
CA ARG A 196 16.89 -15.07 8.00
C ARG A 196 16.09 -14.10 8.85
N PHE A 197 15.01 -13.56 8.30
CA PHE A 197 14.16 -12.60 9.00
C PHE A 197 12.73 -12.61 8.48
N ALA A 198 11.81 -12.19 9.34
CA ALA A 198 10.45 -11.81 8.96
C ALA A 198 10.16 -10.43 9.56
N ASP A 199 9.72 -9.50 8.72
CA ASP A 199 9.43 -8.12 9.09
C ASP A 199 8.01 -7.81 8.63
N CYS A 200 7.11 -7.60 9.58
CA CYS A 200 5.70 -7.32 9.31
C CYS A 200 5.28 -6.02 9.97
N SER A 201 4.62 -5.15 9.22
CA SER A 201 3.96 -3.95 9.75
C SER A 201 2.46 -4.05 9.57
N VAL A 202 1.74 -3.81 10.65
CA VAL A 202 0.27 -3.78 10.69
C VAL A 202 -0.16 -2.35 10.97
N THR A 203 -0.87 -1.75 10.03
CA THR A 203 -1.34 -0.35 10.12
C THR A 203 -2.86 -0.30 10.10
N LEU A 204 -3.44 0.34 11.12
CA LEU A 204 -4.86 0.64 11.19
C LEU A 204 -5.09 2.15 11.10
N VAL A 205 -5.96 2.55 10.19
CA VAL A 205 -6.34 3.95 9.93
C VAL A 205 -7.81 4.20 10.32
N PRO A 206 -8.26 5.46 10.47
CA PRO A 206 -9.62 5.78 10.84
C PRO A 206 -10.64 5.41 9.76
N ASP A 207 -11.88 5.14 10.19
CA ASP A 207 -13.07 5.07 9.34
C ASP A 207 -13.00 4.03 8.20
N VAL A 208 -12.23 2.95 8.38
CA VAL A 208 -12.14 1.83 7.42
C VAL A 208 -12.38 0.46 8.07
N ASN A 209 -12.90 -0.48 7.29
CA ASN A 209 -13.13 -1.88 7.67
C ASN A 209 -11.99 -2.81 7.25
N HIS A 210 -10.79 -2.26 7.10
CA HIS A 210 -9.62 -3.02 6.67
C HIS A 210 -8.35 -2.58 7.38
N VAL A 211 -7.36 -3.46 7.36
CA VAL A 211 -6.04 -3.28 7.95
C VAL A 211 -4.99 -3.43 6.87
N LEU A 212 -4.06 -2.47 6.78
CA LEU A 212 -2.93 -2.55 5.87
C LEU A 212 -1.82 -3.40 6.49
N ILE A 213 -1.39 -4.44 5.77
CA ILE A 213 -0.31 -5.34 6.18
C ILE A 213 0.81 -5.25 5.15
N GLU A 214 2.01 -4.96 5.64
CA GLU A 214 3.23 -4.89 4.84
C GLU A 214 4.22 -5.93 5.36
N GLU A 215 4.69 -6.80 4.48
CA GLU A 215 5.63 -7.88 4.82
C GLU A 215 6.90 -7.78 3.99
N ASN A 216 8.03 -8.10 4.63
CA ASN A 216 9.32 -8.31 4.01
C ASN A 216 10.03 -9.46 4.73
N HIS A 217 10.46 -10.47 4.00
CA HIS A 217 10.93 -11.71 4.62
C HIS A 217 11.97 -12.44 3.78
N ARG A 218 12.76 -13.24 4.51
CA ARG A 218 13.70 -14.23 3.99
C ARG A 218 13.79 -15.37 4.99
N MET A 219 13.07 -16.47 4.75
CA MET A 219 12.96 -17.65 5.62
C MET A 219 13.37 -18.92 4.85
N ASN A 220 13.12 -20.14 5.38
CA ASN A 220 13.35 -21.36 4.60
C ASN A 220 12.25 -21.56 3.53
N PRO A 221 12.54 -22.32 2.46
CA PRO A 221 11.49 -22.89 1.62
C PRO A 221 10.49 -23.68 2.47
N GLY A 222 9.19 -23.49 2.23
CA GLY A 222 8.12 -24.14 2.99
C GLY A 222 7.66 -23.36 4.23
N ASP A 223 8.50 -22.47 4.78
CA ASP A 223 8.09 -21.62 5.89
C ASP A 223 6.95 -20.69 5.45
N CYS A 224 5.95 -20.55 6.32
CA CYS A 224 4.86 -19.61 6.14
C CYS A 224 4.30 -19.17 7.49
N TRP A 225 3.35 -18.24 7.45
CA TRP A 225 2.38 -18.13 8.52
C TRP A 225 0.99 -18.35 7.97
N GLN A 226 0.11 -18.86 8.82
CA GLN A 226 -1.27 -19.15 8.47
C GLN A 226 -2.18 -18.26 9.31
N PHE A 227 -3.22 -17.73 8.69
CA PHE A 227 -4.33 -17.06 9.34
C PHE A 227 -5.60 -17.87 9.08
N ASN A 228 -6.10 -18.55 10.09
CA ASN A 228 -7.38 -19.22 10.03
C ASN A 228 -8.47 -18.15 10.06
N ALA A 229 -9.08 -17.83 8.93
CA ALA A 229 -10.12 -16.84 8.80
C ALA A 229 -11.47 -17.31 9.33
N SER A 230 -11.63 -18.59 9.64
CA SER A 230 -12.82 -19.20 10.25
C SER A 230 -12.70 -19.44 11.75
N ALA A 231 -11.54 -19.19 12.38
CA ALA A 231 -11.39 -19.43 13.81
C ALA A 231 -12.35 -18.55 14.62
N ASP A 232 -12.96 -19.15 15.65
CA ASP A 232 -13.92 -18.53 16.57
C ASP A 232 -15.27 -18.13 15.93
N TRP A 233 -15.60 -18.63 14.73
CA TRP A 233 -16.93 -18.52 14.12
C TRP A 233 -17.19 -19.61 13.07
N THR A 234 -18.36 -19.60 12.43
CA THR A 234 -18.75 -20.63 11.45
C THR A 234 -19.21 -19.96 10.15
N PRO A 235 -18.30 -19.65 9.22
CA PRO A 235 -18.71 -19.14 7.92
C PRO A 235 -19.57 -20.17 7.18
N LYS A 236 -20.50 -19.70 6.35
CA LYS A 236 -21.36 -20.56 5.52
C LYS A 236 -20.82 -20.74 4.10
N LYS A 237 -20.01 -19.78 3.65
CA LYS A 237 -19.50 -19.70 2.28
C LYS A 237 -18.13 -19.02 2.25
N ALA A 238 -17.41 -19.20 1.16
CA ALA A 238 -16.29 -18.34 0.82
C ALA A 238 -16.69 -17.42 -0.32
N LEU A 239 -16.22 -16.17 -0.30
CA LEU A 239 -16.37 -15.20 -1.36
C LEU A 239 -15.05 -15.04 -2.09
N THR A 240 -15.08 -14.89 -3.41
CA THR A 240 -13.88 -14.62 -4.19
C THR A 240 -14.15 -13.73 -5.39
N CYS A 241 -13.21 -12.82 -5.66
CA CYS A 241 -13.22 -12.02 -6.87
C CYS A 241 -11.90 -12.21 -7.64
N GLY A 242 -12.03 -13.03 -8.70
CA GLY A 242 -10.99 -13.31 -9.69
C GLY A 242 -10.70 -12.14 -10.64
N TRP A 243 -9.60 -12.24 -11.38
CA TRP A 243 -9.37 -11.42 -12.59
C TRP A 243 -10.17 -11.96 -13.78
N TYR A 244 -10.28 -13.30 -13.86
CA TYR A 244 -11.00 -14.02 -14.92
C TYR A 244 -11.89 -15.12 -14.34
N SER A 245 -12.92 -15.44 -15.09
CA SER A 245 -13.72 -16.64 -14.89
C SER A 245 -13.20 -17.77 -15.79
N ALA A 246 -13.23 -19.01 -15.28
CA ALA A 246 -12.79 -20.21 -16.01
C ALA A 246 -13.71 -20.61 -17.17
N LYS A 247 -14.87 -19.95 -17.34
CA LYS A 247 -15.95 -20.42 -18.22
C LYS A 247 -16.61 -19.26 -18.96
N GLY A 248 -16.03 -18.82 -20.08
CA GLY A 248 -16.83 -18.22 -21.15
C GLY A 248 -17.40 -19.30 -22.07
N ARG A 249 -18.45 -18.98 -22.83
CA ARG A 249 -18.84 -19.78 -24.01
C ARG A 249 -17.59 -19.95 -24.89
N PHE A 250 -17.33 -21.16 -25.39
CA PHE A 250 -16.18 -21.53 -26.24
C PHE A 250 -14.79 -21.60 -25.58
N GLY A 251 -14.71 -21.74 -24.24
CA GLY A 251 -13.40 -21.89 -23.56
C GLY A 251 -12.57 -20.60 -23.49
N ILE A 252 -13.18 -19.46 -23.80
CA ILE A 252 -12.55 -18.14 -23.70
C ILE A 252 -12.71 -17.65 -22.26
N SER A 253 -11.60 -17.40 -21.56
CA SER A 253 -11.64 -16.75 -20.25
C SER A 253 -12.21 -15.33 -20.40
N LEU A 254 -13.33 -15.04 -19.73
CA LEU A 254 -13.92 -13.70 -19.68
C LEU A 254 -13.51 -12.99 -18.39
N PRO A 255 -13.24 -11.67 -18.42
CA PRO A 255 -13.00 -10.87 -17.24
C PRO A 255 -14.09 -11.11 -16.20
N ASN A 256 -13.69 -11.35 -14.95
CA ASN A 256 -14.67 -11.63 -13.92
C ASN A 256 -15.27 -10.33 -13.40
N THR A 257 -16.53 -10.09 -13.75
CA THR A 257 -17.27 -8.89 -13.32
C THR A 257 -18.12 -9.12 -12.09
N LYS A 258 -18.05 -10.30 -11.46
CA LYS A 258 -18.95 -10.66 -10.34
C LYS A 258 -18.19 -11.23 -9.15
N MET A 259 -18.71 -10.93 -7.96
CA MET A 259 -18.35 -11.67 -6.76
C MET A 259 -18.86 -13.11 -6.89
N ARG A 260 -18.00 -14.10 -6.64
CA ARG A 260 -18.38 -15.52 -6.66
C ARG A 260 -18.52 -16.03 -5.24
N SER A 261 -19.61 -16.76 -4.98
CA SER A 261 -19.76 -17.56 -3.77
C SER A 261 -19.28 -18.98 -4.04
N LEU A 262 -18.44 -19.50 -3.16
CA LEU A 262 -17.92 -20.86 -3.18
C LEU A 262 -18.49 -21.62 -1.97
N GLN A 263 -18.80 -22.90 -2.18
CA GLN A 263 -19.07 -23.81 -1.06
C GLN A 263 -17.78 -24.03 -0.26
N LEU A 264 -17.90 -24.23 1.04
CA LEU A 264 -16.78 -24.58 1.93
C LEU A 264 -16.39 -26.05 1.77
N LYS A 265 -15.99 -26.42 0.56
CA LYS A 265 -15.49 -27.75 0.20
C LYS A 265 -14.07 -27.64 -0.33
N PRO A 266 -13.15 -28.52 0.08
CA PRO A 266 -11.80 -28.54 -0.44
C PRO A 266 -11.77 -28.69 -1.96
N ASN A 267 -10.95 -27.87 -2.62
CA ASN A 267 -10.71 -28.00 -4.04
C ASN A 267 -9.70 -29.14 -4.28
N THR A 268 -10.20 -30.31 -4.69
CA THR A 268 -9.37 -31.50 -4.91
C THR A 268 -8.32 -31.31 -6.00
N ARG A 269 -8.61 -30.52 -7.03
CA ARG A 269 -7.66 -30.24 -8.13
C ARG A 269 -6.42 -29.49 -7.66
N LEU A 270 -6.55 -28.67 -6.61
CA LEU A 270 -5.48 -27.80 -6.11
C LEU A 270 -5.07 -28.17 -4.68
N GLY A 271 -5.28 -29.41 -4.24
CA GLY A 271 -4.86 -29.88 -2.92
C GLY A 271 -5.47 -29.09 -1.76
N GLY A 272 -6.74 -28.67 -1.89
CA GLY A 272 -7.47 -27.87 -0.90
C GLY A 272 -7.38 -26.35 -1.12
N THR A 273 -6.51 -25.87 -2.02
CA THR A 273 -6.44 -24.44 -2.33
C THR A 273 -7.61 -24.01 -3.22
N ALA A 274 -8.48 -23.15 -2.70
CA ALA A 274 -9.62 -22.61 -3.44
C ALA A 274 -9.21 -21.51 -4.42
N ALA A 275 -8.26 -20.65 -4.02
CA ALA A 275 -7.73 -19.57 -4.86
C ALA A 275 -6.33 -19.14 -4.39
N PHE A 276 -5.59 -18.45 -5.25
CA PHE A 276 -4.39 -17.72 -4.90
C PHE A 276 -4.65 -16.21 -4.99
N LEU A 277 -4.20 -15.43 -4.01
CA LEU A 277 -4.28 -13.98 -4.10
C LEU A 277 -2.99 -13.38 -4.63
N GLN A 278 -3.13 -12.53 -5.66
CA GLN A 278 -2.05 -11.69 -6.16
C GLN A 278 -2.62 -10.35 -6.69
N PRO A 279 -1.84 -9.26 -6.61
CA PRO A 279 -2.31 -7.92 -6.99
C PRO A 279 -2.20 -7.65 -8.48
N SER A 280 -1.60 -8.57 -9.25
CA SER A 280 -1.36 -8.42 -10.68
C SER A 280 -2.39 -9.20 -11.49
N TRP A 281 -2.79 -8.57 -12.59
CA TRP A 281 -3.66 -9.17 -13.59
C TRP A 281 -3.07 -10.47 -14.14
N THR A 282 -3.93 -11.48 -14.32
CA THR A 282 -3.58 -12.76 -14.97
C THR A 282 -4.80 -13.40 -15.60
N LYS A 283 -4.62 -14.26 -16.61
CA LYS A 283 -5.69 -15.09 -17.18
C LYS A 283 -5.98 -16.36 -16.38
N ASN A 284 -5.17 -16.67 -15.37
CA ASN A 284 -5.33 -17.86 -14.57
C ASN A 284 -6.62 -17.75 -13.72
N PRO A 285 -7.63 -18.62 -13.91
CA PRO A 285 -8.89 -18.54 -13.17
C PRO A 285 -8.78 -18.88 -11.68
N ASP A 286 -7.65 -19.45 -11.26
CA ASP A 286 -7.35 -19.81 -9.88
C ASP A 286 -6.77 -18.64 -9.10
N VAL A 287 -6.52 -17.51 -9.76
CA VAL A 287 -5.95 -16.33 -9.15
C VAL A 287 -6.99 -15.23 -9.00
N SER A 288 -7.08 -14.71 -7.79
CA SER A 288 -7.99 -13.66 -7.39
C SER A 288 -7.25 -12.49 -6.78
N TRP A 289 -7.92 -11.35 -6.68
CA TRP A 289 -7.44 -10.21 -5.92
C TRP A 289 -8.20 -10.09 -4.58
N PHE A 290 -9.34 -10.78 -4.42
CA PHE A 290 -10.08 -10.92 -3.17
C PHE A 290 -10.44 -12.37 -2.86
N PHE A 291 -10.36 -12.74 -1.58
CA PHE A 291 -10.96 -13.96 -1.04
C PHE A 291 -11.34 -13.76 0.44
N GLY A 292 -12.46 -14.29 0.89
CA GLY A 292 -12.85 -14.22 2.30
C GLY A 292 -13.84 -15.29 2.74
N ALA A 293 -13.81 -15.66 4.01
CA ALA A 293 -14.84 -16.43 4.68
C ALA A 293 -16.02 -15.53 5.01
N ALA A 294 -17.26 -16.00 4.80
CA ALA A 294 -18.46 -15.19 4.97
C ALA A 294 -19.66 -16.00 5.46
N ASP A 295 -20.58 -15.32 6.14
CA ASP A 295 -21.95 -15.76 6.36
C ASP A 295 -22.92 -14.76 5.72
N ASP A 296 -24.15 -14.67 6.23
CA ASP A 296 -25.17 -13.75 5.71
C ASP A 296 -25.10 -12.35 6.31
N SER A 297 -24.26 -12.17 7.33
CA SER A 297 -24.13 -10.91 8.08
C SER A 297 -22.75 -10.28 7.97
N SER A 298 -21.72 -11.07 7.68
CA SER A 298 -20.34 -10.63 7.89
C SER A 298 -19.33 -11.37 7.03
N VAL A 299 -18.15 -10.75 6.88
CA VAL A 299 -17.02 -11.28 6.12
C VAL A 299 -15.71 -11.08 6.88
N LEU A 300 -14.77 -12.01 6.67
CA LEU A 300 -13.35 -11.87 7.00
C LEU A 300 -12.53 -12.41 5.83
N GLY A 301 -11.73 -11.54 5.21
CA GLY A 301 -10.99 -11.90 4.00
C GLY A 301 -9.78 -11.02 3.76
N SER A 302 -9.14 -11.23 2.62
CA SER A 302 -7.92 -10.56 2.21
C SER A 302 -8.04 -9.99 0.80
N LEU A 303 -7.43 -8.81 0.60
CA LEU A 303 -7.24 -8.16 -0.69
C LEU A 303 -5.75 -8.09 -1.03
N ALA A 304 -5.35 -8.66 -2.16
CA ALA A 304 -4.02 -8.42 -2.71
C ALA A 304 -4.01 -7.08 -3.46
N ILE A 305 -3.19 -6.15 -3.00
CA ILE A 305 -3.11 -4.79 -3.55
C ILE A 305 -1.66 -4.42 -3.92
N ARG A 306 -1.49 -3.31 -4.61
CA ARG A 306 -0.20 -2.65 -4.88
C ARG A 306 0.86 -3.60 -5.46
N ALA A 307 0.70 -4.03 -6.72
CA ALA A 307 1.65 -4.95 -7.37
C ALA A 307 3.11 -4.47 -7.35
N GLY A 308 3.34 -3.16 -7.32
CA GLY A 308 4.65 -2.53 -7.17
C GLY A 308 5.30 -2.72 -5.79
N LYS A 309 4.53 -3.13 -4.79
CA LYS A 309 4.99 -3.46 -3.43
C LYS A 309 5.17 -4.95 -3.20
N TRP A 310 4.89 -5.77 -4.20
CA TRP A 310 5.19 -7.18 -4.17
C TRP A 310 6.56 -7.42 -4.81
N ASP A 311 7.31 -8.37 -4.27
CA ASP A 311 8.50 -8.93 -4.89
C ASP A 311 8.26 -10.43 -5.06
N ARG A 312 8.58 -10.98 -6.24
CA ARG A 312 8.31 -12.39 -6.60
C ARG A 312 6.86 -12.79 -6.29
N PRO A 313 5.84 -12.13 -6.85
CA PRO A 313 4.44 -12.35 -6.43
C PRO A 313 3.94 -13.78 -6.64
N VAL A 314 4.52 -14.54 -7.57
CA VAL A 314 4.18 -15.97 -7.74
C VAL A 314 4.66 -16.80 -6.55
N GLU A 315 5.86 -16.51 -6.02
CA GLU A 315 6.41 -17.19 -4.83
C GLU A 315 5.73 -16.71 -3.54
N ASN A 316 5.19 -15.48 -3.53
CA ASN A 316 4.61 -14.82 -2.35
C ASN A 316 3.08 -14.73 -2.34
N ARG A 317 2.41 -15.33 -3.31
CA ARG A 317 0.94 -15.36 -3.40
C ARG A 317 0.33 -15.96 -2.14
N ILE A 318 -0.78 -15.39 -1.69
CA ILE A 318 -1.50 -15.90 -0.52
C ILE A 318 -2.33 -17.08 -0.97
N GLU A 319 -2.13 -18.26 -0.40
CA GLU A 319 -2.95 -19.43 -0.70
C GLU A 319 -4.21 -19.38 0.17
N CYS A 320 -5.38 -19.36 -0.48
CA CYS A 320 -6.66 -19.42 0.19
C CYS A 320 -7.15 -20.86 0.22
N ARG A 321 -7.05 -21.52 1.37
CA ARG A 321 -7.29 -22.95 1.54
C ARG A 321 -8.64 -23.20 2.21
N ILE A 322 -9.29 -24.27 1.77
CA ILE A 322 -10.46 -24.85 2.41
C ILE A 322 -10.09 -26.32 2.68
N SER A 323 -9.79 -26.65 3.94
CA SER A 323 -9.20 -27.94 4.36
C SER A 323 -10.26 -28.93 4.80
N THR A 324 -11.13 -28.51 5.70
CA THR A 324 -12.32 -29.23 6.17
C THR A 324 -13.47 -28.22 6.22
N SER A 325 -14.72 -28.66 6.12
CA SER A 325 -15.84 -27.73 6.36
C SER A 325 -15.92 -27.47 7.86
N PRO A 326 -15.83 -26.22 8.38
CA PRO A 326 -15.80 -24.91 7.72
C PRO A 326 -14.44 -24.16 7.81
N ASP A 327 -13.33 -24.88 7.87
CA ASP A 327 -11.97 -24.36 8.02
C ASP A 327 -11.46 -23.63 6.76
N VAL A 328 -11.38 -22.32 6.85
CA VAL A 328 -10.89 -21.40 5.82
C VAL A 328 -9.60 -20.75 6.31
N THR A 329 -8.49 -21.03 5.64
CA THR A 329 -7.17 -20.53 6.04
C THR A 329 -6.51 -19.75 4.91
N LEU A 330 -5.92 -18.61 5.25
CA LEU A 330 -4.97 -17.88 4.41
C LEU A 330 -3.57 -18.36 4.77
N SER A 331 -2.82 -18.90 3.80
CA SER A 331 -1.43 -19.29 3.98
C SER A 331 -0.53 -18.29 3.26
N MET A 332 0.43 -17.73 3.98
CA MET A 332 1.29 -16.65 3.53
C MET A 332 2.75 -17.12 3.50
N PRO A 333 3.28 -17.58 2.34
CA PRO A 333 4.66 -18.05 2.22
C PRO A 333 5.68 -16.98 2.64
N THR A 334 6.77 -17.38 3.28
CA THR A 334 7.79 -16.44 3.80
C THR A 334 9.23 -16.70 3.31
N HIS A 335 9.42 -17.57 2.31
CA HIS A 335 10.75 -17.93 1.83
C HIS A 335 11.60 -16.72 1.41
N ARG A 336 11.12 -15.88 0.49
CA ARG A 336 11.82 -14.63 0.11
C ARG A 336 10.89 -13.66 -0.58
N GLY A 337 10.98 -12.38 -0.22
CA GLY A 337 10.33 -11.29 -0.94
C GLY A 337 9.60 -10.33 -0.02
N ARG A 338 8.68 -9.57 -0.61
CA ARG A 338 7.83 -8.60 0.08
C ARG A 338 6.42 -8.63 -0.50
N ARG A 339 5.44 -8.20 0.28
CA ARG A 339 4.07 -7.99 -0.18
C ARG A 339 3.37 -6.92 0.64
N GLN A 340 2.38 -6.29 0.03
CA GLN A 340 1.46 -5.38 0.71
C GLN A 340 0.03 -5.81 0.38
N TRP A 341 -0.81 -5.97 1.40
CA TRP A 341 -2.17 -6.47 1.24
C TRP A 341 -3.08 -5.93 2.34
N LEU A 342 -4.40 -6.10 2.19
CA LEU A 342 -5.38 -5.67 3.18
C LEU A 342 -6.07 -6.88 3.81
N LEU A 343 -6.17 -6.90 5.13
CA LEU A 343 -7.09 -7.78 5.84
C LEU A 343 -8.42 -7.03 6.04
N VAL A 344 -9.51 -7.54 5.49
CA VAL A 344 -10.83 -6.90 5.48
C VAL A 344 -11.76 -7.66 6.42
N CYS A 345 -12.48 -6.96 7.29
CA CYS A 345 -13.49 -7.56 8.14
C CYS A 345 -14.63 -6.60 8.45
N GLY A 346 -15.86 -7.11 8.54
CA GLY A 346 -17.01 -6.26 8.80
C GLY A 346 -18.30 -6.86 8.27
N PRO A 347 -19.32 -6.03 8.07
CA PRO A 347 -20.63 -6.50 7.63
C PRO A 347 -20.55 -6.93 6.15
N ILE A 348 -21.39 -7.87 5.72
CA ILE A 348 -21.26 -8.55 4.42
C ILE A 348 -21.28 -7.60 3.22
N GLU A 349 -21.89 -6.42 3.36
CA GLU A 349 -22.00 -5.38 2.34
C GLU A 349 -20.63 -4.85 1.90
N ILE A 350 -19.63 -4.87 2.79
CA ILE A 350 -18.26 -4.46 2.42
C ILE A 350 -17.61 -5.47 1.47
N ALA A 351 -18.13 -6.70 1.35
CA ALA A 351 -17.68 -7.70 0.40
C ALA A 351 -18.44 -7.62 -0.94
N GLN A 352 -19.19 -6.55 -1.18
CA GLN A 352 -19.70 -6.27 -2.52
C GLN A 352 -18.55 -5.90 -3.45
N ARG A 353 -18.63 -6.36 -4.69
CA ARG A 353 -17.55 -6.16 -5.67
C ARG A 353 -17.24 -4.68 -5.88
N ASP A 354 -18.26 -3.84 -6.04
CA ASP A 354 -18.08 -2.43 -6.35
C ASP A 354 -17.42 -1.71 -5.18
N HIS A 355 -17.87 -1.98 -3.95
CA HIS A 355 -17.22 -1.47 -2.75
C HIS A 355 -15.75 -1.91 -2.62
N LEU A 356 -15.44 -3.20 -2.83
CA LEU A 356 -14.06 -3.67 -2.78
C LEU A 356 -13.21 -3.11 -3.93
N SER A 357 -13.81 -2.92 -5.10
CA SER A 357 -13.18 -2.29 -6.26
C SER A 357 -12.77 -0.85 -5.92
N ASP A 358 -13.64 -0.09 -5.27
CA ASP A 358 -13.36 1.26 -4.78
C ASP A 358 -12.24 1.26 -3.73
N VAL A 359 -12.30 0.35 -2.75
CA VAL A 359 -11.24 0.21 -1.73
C VAL A 359 -9.90 -0.05 -2.38
N VAL A 360 -9.85 -0.99 -3.33
CA VAL A 360 -8.62 -1.32 -4.04
C VAL A 360 -8.17 -0.16 -4.91
N PHE A 361 -9.08 0.55 -5.56
CA PHE A 361 -8.71 1.72 -6.37
C PHE A 361 -8.11 2.84 -5.51
N GLN A 362 -8.77 3.17 -4.42
CA GLN A 362 -8.33 4.20 -3.47
C GLN A 362 -7.05 3.81 -2.73
N THR A 363 -6.78 2.51 -2.51
CA THR A 363 -5.59 2.08 -1.75
C THR A 363 -4.42 1.64 -2.65
N ALA A 364 -4.73 1.14 -3.85
CA ALA A 364 -3.77 0.48 -4.74
C ALA A 364 -3.46 1.30 -5.99
N VAL A 365 -4.48 1.75 -6.70
CA VAL A 365 -4.32 2.32 -8.04
C VAL A 365 -4.01 3.81 -7.94
N ALA A 366 -4.86 4.54 -7.25
CA ALA A 366 -4.85 5.99 -7.22
C ALA A 366 -5.06 6.60 -5.81
N PRO A 367 -4.39 6.10 -4.74
CA PRO A 367 -4.40 6.83 -3.46
C PRO A 367 -3.92 8.26 -3.68
N LEU A 368 -4.59 9.25 -3.10
CA LEU A 368 -4.15 10.64 -3.21
C LEU A 368 -2.73 10.79 -2.71
N ASP A 369 -2.35 10.08 -1.63
CA ASP A 369 -0.96 10.06 -1.17
C ASP A 369 0.04 9.76 -2.29
N LYS A 370 -0.25 8.73 -3.10
CA LYS A 370 0.58 8.34 -4.24
C LYS A 370 0.52 9.38 -5.36
N LEU A 371 -0.67 9.82 -5.73
CA LEU A 371 -0.84 10.82 -6.79
C LEU A 371 -0.09 12.12 -6.46
N GLN A 372 -0.06 12.54 -5.20
CA GLN A 372 0.63 13.76 -4.79
C GLN A 372 2.14 13.58 -4.62
N ASN A 373 2.59 12.44 -4.10
CA ASN A 373 4.00 12.27 -3.73
C ASN A 373 4.83 11.54 -4.79
N GLU A 374 4.20 10.73 -5.64
CA GLU A 374 4.88 9.91 -6.64
C GLU A 374 4.71 10.46 -8.07
N TYR A 375 3.61 11.17 -8.36
CA TYR A 375 3.34 11.67 -9.71
C TYR A 375 3.66 13.17 -9.88
N VAL A 376 4.23 13.51 -11.03
CA VAL A 376 4.32 14.89 -11.51
C VAL A 376 2.97 15.27 -12.10
N LEU A 377 2.24 16.08 -11.35
CA LEU A 377 0.89 16.46 -11.70
C LEU A 377 0.76 17.94 -12.15
N ALA A 378 1.63 18.82 -11.67
CA ALA A 378 1.65 20.19 -12.14
C ALA A 378 2.20 20.30 -13.58
N TRP A 379 1.46 20.98 -14.45
CA TRP A 379 1.93 21.44 -15.77
C TRP A 379 1.73 22.95 -15.86
N PRO A 380 2.80 23.77 -15.74
CA PRO A 380 2.68 25.23 -15.78
C PRO A 380 2.04 25.74 -17.08
N GLY A 381 1.06 26.65 -16.96
CA GLY A 381 0.37 27.25 -18.09
C GLY A 381 -0.66 26.33 -18.78
N MET A 382 -1.03 25.22 -18.16
CA MET A 382 -2.08 24.32 -18.64
C MET A 382 -3.24 24.30 -17.66
N GLU A 383 -4.46 24.38 -18.20
CA GLU A 383 -5.67 24.26 -17.39
C GLU A 383 -5.73 22.93 -16.64
N PRO A 384 -6.31 22.92 -15.42
CA PRO A 384 -6.66 21.68 -14.75
C PRO A 384 -7.48 20.79 -15.69
N GLY A 385 -7.09 19.52 -15.80
CA GLY A 385 -7.78 18.54 -16.62
C GLY A 385 -8.01 17.24 -15.87
N GLU A 386 -8.78 16.35 -16.49
CA GLU A 386 -9.10 15.03 -15.95
C GLU A 386 -7.82 14.18 -15.77
N LEU A 387 -7.73 13.51 -14.62
CA LEU A 387 -6.75 12.46 -14.38
C LEU A 387 -7.18 11.19 -15.13
N PHE A 388 -6.31 10.69 -16.01
CA PHE A 388 -6.47 9.34 -16.55
C PHE A 388 -5.90 8.31 -15.58
N THR A 389 -6.79 7.51 -14.98
CA THR A 389 -6.48 6.35 -14.14
C THR A 389 -7.35 5.15 -14.55
N PRO A 390 -6.86 4.28 -15.44
CA PRO A 390 -7.53 3.03 -15.79
C PRO A 390 -7.88 2.19 -14.56
N HIS A 391 -9.15 1.81 -14.42
CA HIS A 391 -9.67 1.06 -13.29
C HIS A 391 -9.74 -0.45 -13.59
N TYR A 392 -8.65 -1.17 -13.33
CA TYR A 392 -8.58 -2.58 -13.69
C TYR A 392 -9.44 -3.53 -12.87
N TYR A 393 -9.81 -3.11 -11.67
CA TYR A 393 -10.68 -3.91 -10.83
C TYR A 393 -12.14 -3.82 -11.25
N GLU A 394 -12.50 -2.90 -12.15
CA GLU A 394 -13.88 -2.65 -12.59
C GLU A 394 -14.10 -3.12 -14.04
N ASP A 395 -13.13 -2.85 -14.93
CA ASP A 395 -13.35 -2.94 -16.37
C ASP A 395 -12.91 -4.27 -17.00
N SER A 396 -13.80 -4.90 -17.76
CA SER A 396 -13.48 -6.01 -18.68
C SER A 396 -12.36 -5.70 -19.70
N ARG A 397 -12.01 -4.43 -19.90
CA ARG A 397 -10.98 -3.97 -20.85
C ARG A 397 -9.54 -4.23 -20.37
N VAL A 398 -9.30 -4.80 -19.19
CA VAL A 398 -7.94 -5.06 -18.68
C VAL A 398 -7.15 -6.04 -19.54
N ASN A 399 -7.76 -6.80 -20.46
CA ASN A 399 -7.01 -7.73 -21.31
C ASN A 399 -5.85 -6.99 -22.03
N PRO A 400 -4.59 -7.14 -21.60
CA PRO A 400 -3.46 -6.39 -22.13
C PRO A 400 -3.12 -6.84 -23.55
N ALA A 401 -3.67 -7.97 -24.00
CA ALA A 401 -3.43 -8.49 -25.32
C ALA A 401 -4.33 -7.86 -26.40
N GLY A 402 -5.54 -7.38 -26.08
CA GLY A 402 -6.51 -6.94 -27.11
C GLY A 402 -6.75 -5.43 -27.12
N PRO A 403 -7.58 -4.92 -26.20
CA PRO A 403 -7.82 -3.48 -26.06
C PRO A 403 -6.54 -2.63 -26.00
N GLN A 404 -5.56 -3.04 -25.20
CA GLN A 404 -4.32 -2.27 -25.01
C GLN A 404 -3.45 -2.21 -26.27
N LEU A 405 -3.45 -3.26 -27.12
CA LEU A 405 -2.83 -3.19 -28.45
C LEU A 405 -3.44 -2.09 -29.29
N ARG A 406 -4.77 -2.04 -29.36
CA ARG A 406 -5.48 -1.04 -30.16
C ARG A 406 -5.23 0.37 -29.64
N ILE A 407 -5.20 0.53 -28.32
CA ILE A 407 -4.87 1.80 -27.65
C ILE A 407 -3.44 2.21 -27.98
N GLY A 408 -2.46 1.32 -27.84
CA GLY A 408 -1.05 1.59 -28.15
C GLY A 408 -0.84 1.97 -29.61
N ASN A 409 -1.37 1.19 -30.56
CA ASN A 409 -1.29 1.52 -31.98
C ASN A 409 -2.03 2.81 -32.33
N GLY A 410 -3.12 3.13 -31.62
CA GLY A 410 -3.82 4.41 -31.72
C GLY A 410 -2.93 5.58 -31.30
N PHE A 411 -2.31 5.49 -30.12
CA PHE A 411 -1.41 6.53 -29.63
C PHE A 411 -0.17 6.71 -30.50
N ILE A 412 0.40 5.64 -31.04
CA ILE A 412 1.51 5.73 -32.00
C ILE A 412 1.07 6.53 -33.24
N ARG A 413 -0.05 6.16 -33.86
CA ARG A 413 -0.56 6.85 -35.05
C ARG A 413 -0.85 8.33 -34.77
N GLN A 414 -1.45 8.64 -33.63
CA GLN A 414 -1.72 10.03 -33.22
C GLN A 414 -0.43 10.80 -32.94
N ALA A 415 0.59 10.18 -32.35
CA ALA A 415 1.88 10.81 -32.11
C ALA A 415 2.62 11.12 -33.42
N LEU A 416 2.65 10.16 -34.36
CA LEU A 416 3.30 10.32 -35.67
C LEU A 416 2.61 11.38 -36.54
N SER A 417 1.29 11.48 -36.49
CA SER A 417 0.51 12.51 -37.20
C SER A 417 0.46 13.85 -36.50
N GLY A 418 1.05 14.00 -35.30
CA GLY A 418 0.98 15.23 -34.49
C GLY A 418 -0.41 15.52 -33.90
N GLN A 419 -1.34 14.57 -33.97
CA GLN A 419 -2.68 14.67 -33.38
C GLN A 419 -2.68 14.45 -31.87
N LEU A 420 -1.71 13.70 -31.33
CA LEU A 420 -1.60 13.50 -29.89
C LEU A 420 -1.10 14.78 -29.21
N LYS A 421 -2.01 15.51 -28.56
CA LYS A 421 -1.67 16.74 -27.84
C LYS A 421 -1.29 16.43 -26.40
N GLY A 422 -0.23 17.09 -25.94
CA GLY A 422 0.15 17.08 -24.53
C GLY A 422 -0.96 17.67 -23.67
N GLY A 423 -1.18 17.06 -22.51
CA GLY A 423 -2.30 17.40 -21.64
C GLY A 423 -2.16 16.71 -20.28
N ARG A 424 -2.96 17.14 -19.30
CA ARG A 424 -3.05 16.49 -17.98
C ARG A 424 -3.33 14.99 -18.10
N ARG A 425 -4.31 14.63 -18.93
CA ARG A 425 -4.72 13.25 -19.22
C ARG A 425 -3.57 12.41 -19.79
N VAL A 426 -2.78 12.98 -20.70
CA VAL A 426 -1.61 12.32 -21.31
C VAL A 426 -0.47 12.20 -20.30
N LEU A 427 -0.25 13.22 -19.48
CA LEU A 427 0.78 13.22 -18.43
C LEU A 427 0.48 12.20 -17.32
N SER A 428 -0.77 12.09 -16.87
CA SER A 428 -1.14 11.09 -15.88
C SER A 428 -1.11 9.69 -16.49
N GLY A 429 -1.63 9.52 -17.71
CA GLY A 429 -1.55 8.24 -18.42
C GLY A 429 -0.11 7.77 -18.58
N PHE A 430 0.80 8.64 -19.00
CA PHE A 430 2.21 8.33 -19.13
C PHE A 430 2.78 7.72 -17.84
N GLN A 431 2.46 8.31 -16.69
CA GLN A 431 2.96 7.86 -15.40
C GLN A 431 2.28 6.58 -14.93
N VAL A 432 0.96 6.47 -15.09
CA VAL A 432 0.20 5.27 -14.74
C VAL A 432 0.69 4.06 -15.54
N TYR A 433 0.91 4.18 -16.85
CA TYR A 433 1.40 3.06 -17.66
C TYR A 433 2.81 2.60 -17.31
N LEU A 434 3.62 3.46 -16.68
CA LEU A 434 4.95 3.10 -16.16
C LEU A 434 4.94 2.68 -14.69
N ASP A 435 3.77 2.72 -14.04
CA ASP A 435 3.64 2.44 -12.64
C ASP A 435 3.74 0.93 -12.36
N PRO A 436 4.59 0.50 -11.41
CA PRO A 436 4.70 -0.92 -11.04
C PRO A 436 3.40 -1.53 -10.45
N ASP A 437 2.47 -0.71 -9.96
CA ASP A 437 1.15 -1.18 -9.52
C ASP A 437 0.20 -1.44 -10.70
N PHE A 438 0.51 -0.89 -11.87
CA PHE A 438 -0.32 -0.99 -13.07
C PHE A 438 0.12 -2.12 -14.00
N MET A 439 1.42 -2.32 -14.17
CA MET A 439 1.97 -3.33 -15.07
C MET A 439 2.94 -4.26 -14.33
N PRO A 440 2.97 -5.58 -14.67
CA PRO A 440 4.05 -6.46 -14.23
C PRO A 440 5.41 -5.80 -14.42
N TRP A 441 6.20 -5.78 -13.35
CA TRP A 441 7.45 -5.06 -13.29
C TRP A 441 8.58 -6.05 -13.01
N TYR A 442 9.47 -6.24 -14.00
CA TYR A 442 10.61 -7.16 -13.86
C TYR A 442 11.52 -6.81 -12.68
N GLY A 443 11.62 -5.53 -12.30
CA GLY A 443 12.42 -5.11 -11.14
C GLY A 443 11.91 -5.62 -9.79
N ASN A 444 10.70 -6.18 -9.75
CA ASN A 444 10.08 -6.82 -8.59
C ASN A 444 9.96 -8.34 -8.80
N HIS A 445 10.73 -8.90 -9.75
CA HIS A 445 10.63 -10.30 -10.17
C HIS A 445 9.18 -10.72 -10.49
N CYS A 446 8.41 -9.80 -11.06
CA CYS A 446 7.05 -10.01 -11.52
C CYS A 446 7.04 -9.91 -13.05
N PRO A 447 7.54 -10.92 -13.78
CA PRO A 447 7.47 -10.91 -15.22
C PRO A 447 6.01 -10.89 -15.69
N PRO A 448 5.70 -10.28 -16.84
CA PRO A 448 4.40 -10.42 -17.44
C PRO A 448 4.12 -11.91 -17.75
N PRO A 449 2.84 -12.34 -17.79
CA PRO A 449 2.50 -13.72 -18.14
C PRO A 449 3.03 -14.18 -19.51
N LYS A 450 3.31 -13.22 -20.41
CA LYS A 450 3.98 -13.45 -21.69
C LYS A 450 4.97 -12.31 -21.92
N PRO A 451 6.24 -12.57 -22.28
CA PRO A 451 7.27 -11.53 -22.41
C PRO A 451 6.84 -10.36 -23.30
N TYR A 452 6.27 -10.65 -24.48
CA TYR A 452 5.84 -9.63 -25.44
C TYR A 452 4.80 -8.64 -24.90
N LEU A 453 4.05 -9.00 -23.83
CA LEU A 453 3.02 -8.11 -23.27
C LEU A 453 3.65 -6.88 -22.60
N ALA A 454 4.81 -7.01 -21.97
CA ALA A 454 5.49 -5.86 -21.37
C ALA A 454 5.92 -4.87 -22.46
N THR A 455 6.60 -5.34 -23.52
CA THR A 455 6.98 -4.52 -24.68
C THR A 455 5.78 -3.84 -25.32
N MET A 456 4.66 -4.57 -25.49
CA MET A 456 3.44 -4.04 -26.08
C MET A 456 2.82 -2.92 -25.23
N MET A 457 2.80 -3.06 -23.92
CA MET A 457 2.27 -2.05 -23.01
C MET A 457 3.16 -0.80 -22.97
N LEU A 458 4.49 -0.93 -23.06
CA LEU A 458 5.43 0.19 -23.07
C LEU A 458 5.28 1.13 -24.27
N ARG A 459 4.67 0.67 -25.37
CA ARG A 459 4.36 1.51 -26.55
C ARG A 459 3.49 2.71 -26.18
N ILE A 460 2.55 2.54 -25.25
CA ILE A 460 1.62 3.59 -24.82
C ILE A 460 2.37 4.75 -24.15
N PRO A 461 3.10 4.55 -23.03
CA PRO A 461 3.81 5.64 -22.37
C PRO A 461 4.93 6.21 -23.26
N ILE A 462 5.60 5.41 -24.10
CA ILE A 462 6.59 5.95 -25.06
C ILE A 462 5.93 6.93 -26.04
N SER A 463 4.76 6.58 -26.59
CA SER A 463 4.02 7.45 -27.52
C SER A 463 3.48 8.70 -26.81
N GLN A 464 2.95 8.54 -25.60
CA GLN A 464 2.48 9.66 -24.77
C GLN A 464 3.60 10.62 -24.41
N CYS A 465 4.80 10.10 -24.11
CA CYS A 465 5.98 10.92 -23.82
C CYS A 465 6.30 11.87 -24.98
N ALA A 466 6.16 11.44 -26.24
CA ALA A 466 6.37 12.32 -27.40
C ALA A 466 5.44 13.56 -27.42
N ALA A 467 4.25 13.47 -26.82
CA ALA A 467 3.32 14.59 -26.67
C ALA A 467 3.62 15.48 -25.45
N LEU A 468 4.50 15.03 -24.53
CA LEU A 468 4.94 15.78 -23.36
C LEU A 468 6.14 16.71 -23.62
N LYS A 469 6.56 16.89 -24.89
CA LYS A 469 7.73 17.72 -25.28
C LYS A 469 7.72 19.14 -24.73
N LYS A 470 6.52 19.73 -24.55
CA LYS A 470 6.35 21.09 -24.01
C LYS A 470 6.38 21.16 -22.48
N HIS A 471 6.39 20.02 -21.78
CA HIS A 471 6.42 20.00 -20.32
C HIS A 471 7.85 20.31 -19.82
N PRO A 472 8.04 21.16 -18.79
CA PRO A 472 9.38 21.52 -18.29
C PRO A 472 10.23 20.32 -17.86
N LYS A 473 9.60 19.25 -17.37
CA LYS A 473 10.25 17.98 -17.00
C LYS A 473 10.34 16.94 -18.13
N PHE A 474 10.21 17.34 -19.40
CA PHE A 474 10.22 16.39 -20.53
C PHE A 474 11.44 15.47 -20.53
N LYS A 475 12.65 15.99 -20.26
CA LYS A 475 13.88 15.17 -20.16
C LYS A 475 13.80 14.09 -19.08
N THR A 476 13.11 14.35 -17.97
CA THR A 476 12.86 13.34 -16.94
C THR A 476 11.93 12.25 -17.46
N PHE A 477 10.87 12.62 -18.16
CA PHE A 477 9.91 11.66 -18.72
C PHE A 477 10.53 10.78 -19.82
N THR A 478 11.39 11.33 -20.68
CA THR A 478 12.12 10.53 -21.66
C THR A 478 13.07 9.54 -20.98
N ALA A 479 13.77 9.96 -19.91
CA ALA A 479 14.62 9.07 -19.13
C ALA A 479 13.83 7.94 -18.45
N MET A 480 12.65 8.23 -17.91
CA MET A 480 11.75 7.21 -17.33
C MET A 480 11.31 6.19 -18.39
N ALA A 481 10.82 6.65 -19.55
CA ALA A 481 10.40 5.78 -20.63
C ALA A 481 11.55 4.91 -21.17
N ALA A 482 12.73 5.51 -21.37
CA ALA A 482 13.93 4.80 -21.82
C ALA A 482 14.41 3.77 -20.79
N SER A 483 14.37 4.09 -19.50
CA SER A 483 14.72 3.15 -18.43
C SER A 483 13.77 1.95 -18.41
N ALA A 484 12.47 2.18 -18.55
CA ALA A 484 11.48 1.10 -18.62
C ALA A 484 11.70 0.20 -19.84
N PHE A 485 11.97 0.78 -21.01
CA PHE A 485 12.26 0.03 -22.23
C PHE A 485 13.56 -0.77 -22.15
N ARG A 486 14.66 -0.18 -21.64
CA ARG A 486 15.93 -0.91 -21.44
C ARG A 486 15.78 -2.07 -20.48
N ARG A 487 14.96 -1.91 -19.43
CA ARG A 487 14.66 -2.98 -18.48
C ARG A 487 13.90 -4.13 -19.16
N ASP A 488 12.89 -3.80 -19.96
CA ASP A 488 12.16 -4.80 -20.75
C ASP A 488 13.10 -5.57 -21.70
N LEU A 489 13.99 -4.86 -22.40
CA LEU A 489 15.00 -5.48 -23.27
C LEU A 489 16.00 -6.36 -22.52
N TYR A 490 16.40 -6.00 -21.30
CA TYR A 490 17.35 -6.80 -20.52
C TYR A 490 16.74 -8.12 -20.02
N HIS A 491 15.42 -8.18 -19.84
CA HIS A 491 14.72 -9.35 -19.31
C HIS A 491 13.94 -10.16 -20.36
N SER A 492 13.87 -9.66 -21.60
CA SER A 492 13.33 -10.37 -22.77
C SER A 492 14.41 -11.22 -23.41
#